data_AF-A0A0S8E5B9-F1
#
_entry.id   AF-A0A0S8E5B9-F1
#
_cell.length_a   1.000
_cell.length_b   1.000
_cell.length_c   1.000
_cell.angle_alpha   90.00
_cell.angle_beta   90.00
_cell.angle_gamma   90.00
#
_symmetry.space_group_name_H-M   'P 1'
#
loop_
_entity.id
_entity.type
_entity.pdbx_description
1 polymer ?
#
loop_
_entity_poly.entity_id
_entity_poly.type
_entity_poly.pdbx_seq_one_letter_code
_entity_poly.pdbx_strand_id
1 'polypeptide(L)'
;MILALRSAAEQAKADFFFGEATQVPNVNSSCEDVEPYVSADGLELYFRSDRPPQTGPIHDEMRVSKRSGIDETWPVPVKLDPPVNSEWPESAPCIFADALELHSSDGWSGISVYPPNPEGYGGGDLWVSTRAAEQDQ
;
A
#
# COMPACT_ATOMS: atom_id res chain seq x y z
N MET A 1 3.07 56.02 11.19
CA MET A 1 2.26 55.11 10.36
C MET A 1 3.11 53.88 10.06
N ILE A 2 3.00 52.84 10.92
CA ILE A 2 2.59 51.43 10.63
C ILE A 2 3.38 50.80 9.44
N LEU A 3 4.09 49.66 9.52
CA LEU A 3 3.83 48.39 10.21
C LEU A 3 5.14 47.64 10.53
N ALA A 4 5.18 46.99 11.69
CA ALA A 4 6.09 45.88 11.97
C ALA A 4 5.45 44.57 11.48
N LEU A 5 6.22 43.71 10.83
CA LEU A 5 5.88 42.31 10.62
C LEU A 5 7.03 41.47 11.15
N ARG A 6 6.86 40.93 12.36
CA ARG A 6 7.60 39.76 12.83
C ARG A 6 6.78 38.55 12.39
N SER A 7 7.30 37.73 11.47
CA SER A 7 6.80 36.37 11.33
C SER A 7 7.58 35.50 12.32
N ALA A 8 6.93 35.07 13.39
CA ALA A 8 7.40 33.90 14.12
C ALA A 8 7.05 32.68 13.25
N ALA A 9 8.05 31.94 12.80
CA ALA A 9 7.82 30.57 12.37
C ALA A 9 7.40 29.80 13.62
N GLU A 10 6.13 29.45 13.72
CA GLU A 10 5.64 28.58 14.77
C GLU A 10 6.16 27.18 14.44
N GLN A 11 7.26 26.81 15.10
CA GLN A 11 7.83 25.48 14.97
C GLN A 11 6.86 24.51 15.63
N ALA A 12 6.08 23.80 14.81
CA ALA A 12 5.21 22.74 15.27
C ALA A 12 6.05 21.77 16.13
N LYS A 13 5.81 21.77 17.44
CA LYS A 13 6.28 20.71 18.31
C LYS A 13 5.47 19.48 17.94
N ALA A 14 6.07 18.57 17.19
CA ALA A 14 5.55 17.22 17.12
C ALA A 14 5.65 16.64 18.54
N ASP A 15 4.51 16.36 19.16
CA ASP A 15 4.50 15.52 20.35
C ASP A 15 4.95 14.13 19.90
N PHE A 16 6.12 13.69 20.38
CA PHE A 16 6.82 12.47 19.95
C PHE A 16 6.13 11.17 20.38
N PHE A 17 4.85 11.22 20.76
CA PHE A 17 4.08 10.09 21.26
C PHE A 17 2.95 9.77 20.29
N PHE A 18 2.88 8.52 19.85
CA PHE A 18 1.69 8.02 19.17
C PHE A 18 0.53 7.92 20.16
N GLY A 19 -0.68 8.27 19.69
CA GLY A 19 -1.91 8.09 20.45
C GLY A 19 -2.35 6.63 20.56
N GLU A 20 -3.54 6.39 21.11
CA GLU A 20 -4.16 5.06 21.11
C GLU A 20 -4.37 4.56 19.67
N ALA A 21 -4.01 3.30 19.42
CA ALA A 21 -4.20 2.68 18.11
C ALA A 21 -5.69 2.45 17.85
N THR A 22 -6.19 2.95 16.71
CA THR A 22 -7.56 2.73 16.24
C THR A 22 -7.54 2.00 14.90
N GLN A 23 -8.66 1.37 14.57
CA GLN A 23 -8.81 0.72 13.26
C GLN A 23 -8.80 1.76 12.13
N VAL A 24 -8.18 1.41 11.00
CA VAL A 24 -8.33 2.17 9.77
C VAL A 24 -9.76 1.94 9.23
N PRO A 25 -10.63 2.97 9.18
CA PRO A 25 -12.02 2.81 8.76
C PRO A 25 -12.12 2.37 7.29
N ASN A 26 -13.14 1.56 6.97
CA ASN A 26 -13.50 1.05 5.64
C ASN A 26 -12.48 0.17 4.90
N VAL A 27 -11.23 0.09 5.40
CA VAL A 27 -10.19 -0.71 4.77
C VAL A 27 -10.23 -2.14 5.26
N ASN A 28 -10.33 -2.37 6.57
CA ASN A 28 -10.26 -3.70 7.18
C ASN A 28 -11.38 -4.66 6.73
N SER A 29 -11.08 -5.95 6.82
CA SER A 29 -12.00 -7.07 6.59
C SER A 29 -11.88 -8.13 7.68
N SER A 30 -12.61 -9.24 7.54
CA SER A 30 -12.47 -10.42 8.41
C SER A 30 -11.28 -11.33 8.04
N CYS A 31 -10.54 -10.96 7.00
CA CYS A 31 -9.41 -11.66 6.41
C CYS A 31 -8.09 -11.00 6.90
N GLU A 32 -6.94 -11.59 6.60
CA GLU A 32 -5.66 -10.92 6.79
C GLU A 32 -5.60 -9.68 5.88
N ASP A 33 -5.38 -8.52 6.49
CA ASP A 33 -5.09 -7.26 5.81
C ASP A 33 -3.83 -6.69 6.46
N VAL A 34 -2.69 -6.88 5.80
CA VAL A 34 -1.36 -6.70 6.40
C VAL A 34 -0.42 -5.95 5.48
N GLU A 35 0.75 -5.60 6.00
CA GLU A 35 1.83 -4.94 5.25
C GLU A 35 1.37 -3.64 4.57
N PRO A 36 0.78 -2.68 5.31
CA PRO A 36 0.30 -1.45 4.72
C PRO A 36 1.46 -0.55 4.26
N TYR A 37 1.26 0.12 3.14
CA TYR A 37 2.13 1.16 2.62
C TYR A 37 1.31 2.34 2.11
N VAL A 38 1.62 3.55 2.58
CA VAL A 38 0.98 4.79 2.13
C VAL A 38 1.91 5.52 1.16
N SER A 39 1.40 5.95 0.01
CA SER A 39 2.14 6.73 -0.98
C SER A 39 2.68 8.05 -0.40
N ALA A 40 3.71 8.61 -1.04
CA ALA A 40 4.38 9.82 -0.56
C ALA A 40 3.44 11.04 -0.49
N ASP A 41 2.45 11.12 -1.38
CA ASP A 41 1.40 12.15 -1.38
C ASP A 41 0.28 11.90 -0.35
N GLY A 42 0.27 10.72 0.28
CA GLY A 42 -0.73 10.30 1.25
C GLY A 42 -2.07 9.91 0.64
N LEU A 43 -2.19 9.71 -0.67
CA LEU A 43 -3.48 9.51 -1.36
C LEU A 43 -3.78 8.06 -1.76
N GLU A 44 -2.77 7.19 -1.75
CA GLU A 44 -2.91 5.75 -2.05
C GLU A 44 -2.44 4.92 -0.83
N LEU A 45 -3.25 3.94 -0.44
CA LEU A 45 -2.91 2.93 0.57
C LEU A 45 -2.88 1.55 -0.10
N TYR A 46 -1.69 0.98 -0.20
CA TYR A 46 -1.44 -0.38 -0.69
C TYR A 46 -1.29 -1.34 0.49
N PHE A 47 -1.78 -2.57 0.35
CA PHE A 47 -1.63 -3.60 1.39
C PHE A 47 -1.87 -5.00 0.81
N ARG A 48 -1.26 -6.01 1.44
CA ARG A 48 -1.49 -7.43 1.17
C ARG A 48 -2.80 -7.87 1.83
N SER A 49 -3.57 -8.69 1.13
CA SER A 49 -4.83 -9.18 1.68
C SER A 49 -5.25 -10.55 1.14
N ASP A 50 -5.66 -11.46 2.03
CA ASP A 50 -6.11 -12.82 1.68
C ASP A 50 -7.63 -12.93 1.49
N ARG A 51 -8.34 -11.80 1.32
CA ARG A 51 -9.77 -11.84 0.95
C ARG A 51 -9.91 -12.61 -0.36
N PRO A 52 -10.89 -13.53 -0.45
CA PRO A 52 -11.05 -14.36 -1.63
C PRO A 52 -11.31 -13.51 -2.87
N PRO A 53 -10.69 -13.84 -4.02
CA PRO A 53 -10.96 -13.16 -5.28
C PRO A 53 -12.43 -13.32 -5.68
N GLN A 54 -12.95 -12.34 -6.43
CA GLN A 54 -14.22 -12.49 -7.14
C GLN A 54 -14.12 -13.52 -8.27
N THR A 55 -12.96 -13.64 -8.91
CA THR A 55 -12.65 -14.62 -9.96
C THR A 55 -11.17 -14.98 -9.94
N GLY A 56 -10.84 -16.24 -10.24
CA GLY A 56 -9.44 -16.71 -10.36
C GLY A 56 -8.97 -17.54 -9.15
N PRO A 57 -7.70 -17.95 -9.15
CA PRO A 57 -7.13 -18.76 -8.07
C PRO A 57 -7.00 -17.94 -6.77
N ILE A 58 -7.16 -18.62 -5.63
CA ILE A 58 -7.08 -18.00 -4.30
C ILE A 58 -5.60 -17.89 -3.91
N HIS A 59 -5.08 -16.67 -3.90
CA HIS A 59 -3.76 -16.32 -3.37
C HIS A 59 -3.86 -15.01 -2.58
N ASP A 60 -2.77 -14.62 -1.92
CA ASP A 60 -2.66 -13.29 -1.33
C ASP A 60 -2.64 -12.24 -2.45
N GLU A 61 -3.43 -11.17 -2.31
CA GLU A 61 -3.58 -10.17 -3.36
C GLU A 61 -3.24 -8.77 -2.85
N MET A 62 -2.57 -8.02 -3.70
CA MET A 62 -2.35 -6.59 -3.51
C MET A 62 -3.66 -5.84 -3.74
N ARG A 63 -4.01 -5.00 -2.76
CA ARG A 63 -5.18 -4.12 -2.81
C ARG A 63 -4.77 -2.67 -2.62
N VAL A 64 -5.51 -1.76 -3.25
CA VAL A 64 -5.31 -0.32 -3.13
C VAL A 64 -6.60 0.37 -2.72
N SER A 65 -6.51 1.32 -1.78
CA SER A 65 -7.55 2.31 -1.52
C SER A 65 -7.03 3.69 -1.90
N LYS A 66 -7.83 4.47 -2.64
CA LYS A 66 -7.44 5.80 -3.13
C LYS A 66 -8.42 6.85 -2.63
N ARG A 67 -7.92 7.88 -1.95
CA ARG A 67 -8.74 8.99 -1.43
C ARG A 67 -8.42 10.29 -2.17
N SER A 68 -9.37 11.22 -2.23
CA SER A 68 -9.20 12.46 -3.01
C SER A 68 -8.41 13.53 -2.25
N GLY A 69 -8.26 13.37 -0.94
CA GLY A 69 -7.51 14.28 -0.08
C GLY A 69 -7.00 13.60 1.19
N ILE A 70 -5.94 14.16 1.77
CA ILE A 70 -5.24 13.60 2.94
C ILE A 70 -6.09 13.55 4.22
N ASP A 71 -7.17 14.32 4.27
CA ASP A 71 -8.12 14.37 5.39
C ASP A 71 -9.37 13.52 5.12
N GLU A 72 -9.50 12.93 3.93
CA GLU A 72 -10.61 12.06 3.60
C GLU A 72 -10.39 10.65 4.15
N THR A 73 -11.50 10.01 4.51
CA THR A 73 -11.53 8.59 4.86
C THR A 73 -11.17 7.74 3.64
N TRP A 74 -10.39 6.69 3.85
CA TRP A 74 -10.15 5.68 2.83
C TRP A 74 -11.47 5.08 2.33
N PRO A 75 -11.71 4.99 1.01
CA PRO A 75 -12.82 4.21 0.49
C PRO A 75 -12.54 2.70 0.58
N VAL A 76 -13.55 1.91 0.20
CA VAL A 76 -13.40 0.44 0.08
C VAL A 76 -12.28 0.14 -0.91
N PRO A 77 -11.27 -0.66 -0.52
CA PRO A 77 -10.14 -0.97 -1.38
C PRO A 77 -10.53 -1.90 -2.53
N VAL A 78 -9.84 -1.76 -3.65
CA VAL A 78 -9.99 -2.60 -4.83
C VAL A 78 -8.76 -3.48 -5.02
N LYS A 79 -8.95 -4.67 -5.61
CA LYS A 79 -7.86 -5.53 -6.05
C LYS A 79 -7.12 -4.84 -7.20
N LEU A 80 -5.79 -4.90 -7.21
CA LEU A 80 -4.99 -4.49 -8.37
C LEU A 80 -5.09 -5.53 -9.49
N ASP A 81 -5.14 -5.08 -10.73
CA ASP A 81 -5.14 -5.96 -11.88
C ASP A 81 -3.72 -6.48 -12.20
N PRO A 82 -3.59 -7.56 -13.00
CA PRO A 82 -2.31 -7.93 -13.59
C PRO A 82 -1.67 -6.75 -14.36
N PRO A 83 -0.33 -6.63 -14.38
CA PRO A 83 0.63 -7.64 -13.93
C PRO A 83 1.00 -7.56 -12.45
N VAL A 84 0.46 -6.61 -11.67
CA VAL A 84 0.84 -6.45 -10.25
C VAL A 84 0.42 -7.67 -9.44
N ASN A 85 -0.85 -8.07 -9.55
CA ASN A 85 -1.29 -9.36 -9.03
C ASN A 85 -1.09 -10.41 -10.12
N SER A 86 -0.24 -11.40 -9.84
CA SER A 86 0.10 -12.48 -10.74
C SER A 86 -0.60 -13.79 -10.35
N GLU A 87 -0.12 -14.92 -10.85
CA GLU A 87 -0.54 -16.25 -10.38
C GLU A 87 0.19 -16.70 -9.10
N TRP A 88 1.12 -15.88 -8.62
CA TRP A 88 1.92 -16.07 -7.40
C TRP A 88 1.45 -15.09 -6.32
N PRO A 89 1.72 -15.36 -5.03
CA PRO A 89 1.32 -14.43 -3.96
C PRO A 89 2.22 -13.18 -3.94
N GLU A 90 1.62 -11.99 -3.89
CA GLU A 90 2.35 -10.73 -3.66
C GLU A 90 2.20 -10.19 -2.23
N SER A 91 3.30 -9.62 -1.71
CA SER A 91 3.40 -9.12 -0.35
C SER A 91 4.30 -7.89 -0.28
N ALA A 92 4.33 -7.25 0.90
CA ALA A 92 5.21 -6.16 1.30
C ALA A 92 5.33 -5.03 0.25
N PRO A 93 4.22 -4.34 -0.09
CA PRO A 93 4.25 -3.26 -1.07
C PRO A 93 5.15 -2.11 -0.63
N CYS A 94 5.79 -1.49 -1.61
CA CYS A 94 6.52 -0.23 -1.47
C CYS A 94 6.39 0.58 -2.77
N ILE A 95 5.55 1.62 -2.77
CA ILE A 95 5.40 2.52 -3.92
C ILE A 95 6.44 3.64 -3.84
N PHE A 96 7.13 3.92 -4.94
CA PHE A 96 8.11 4.99 -5.02
C PHE A 96 7.46 6.38 -4.96
N ALA A 97 8.24 7.42 -4.70
CA ALA A 97 7.72 8.76 -4.42
C ALA A 97 7.05 9.44 -5.62
N ASP A 98 7.45 9.09 -6.85
CA ASP A 98 6.79 9.51 -8.10
C ASP A 98 5.61 8.62 -8.49
N ALA A 99 5.36 7.60 -7.66
CA ALA A 99 4.36 6.59 -7.83
C ALA A 99 4.40 5.88 -9.20
N LEU A 100 5.57 5.80 -9.85
CA LEU A 100 5.74 5.08 -11.11
C LEU A 100 6.26 3.66 -10.93
N GLU A 101 6.83 3.33 -9.76
CA GLU A 101 7.38 2.01 -9.44
C GLU A 101 6.75 1.48 -8.15
N LEU A 102 6.15 0.29 -8.22
CA LEU A 102 5.68 -0.49 -7.07
C LEU A 102 6.60 -1.69 -6.89
N HIS A 103 7.35 -1.70 -5.80
CA HIS A 103 8.10 -2.88 -5.36
C HIS A 103 7.22 -3.77 -4.49
N SER A 104 7.39 -5.07 -4.62
CA SER A 104 6.75 -6.10 -3.81
C SER A 104 7.70 -7.28 -3.60
N SER A 105 7.35 -8.18 -2.69
CA SER A 105 7.94 -9.51 -2.64
C SER A 105 6.95 -10.58 -3.05
N ASP A 106 7.42 -11.68 -3.62
CA ASP A 106 6.65 -12.92 -3.64
C ASP A 106 7.13 -13.84 -2.52
N GLY A 107 6.18 -14.53 -1.88
CA GLY A 107 6.50 -15.50 -0.85
C GLY A 107 6.70 -14.93 0.56
N TRP A 108 6.36 -15.78 1.53
CA TRP A 108 6.66 -15.62 2.94
C TRP A 108 7.40 -16.88 3.36
N SER A 109 8.72 -16.79 3.46
CA SER A 109 9.56 -17.94 3.82
C SER A 109 9.15 -18.46 5.20
N GLY A 110 8.36 -19.54 5.22
CA GLY A 110 7.88 -20.23 6.42
C GLY A 110 6.37 -20.43 6.54
N ILE A 111 5.54 -19.70 5.77
CA ILE A 111 4.06 -19.76 5.86
C ILE A 111 3.39 -19.81 4.47
N SER A 112 4.08 -19.45 3.39
CA SER A 112 3.48 -19.54 2.04
C SER A 112 3.18 -21.00 1.69
N VAL A 113 1.90 -21.36 1.65
CA VAL A 113 1.40 -22.63 1.12
C VAL A 113 1.46 -22.69 -0.41
N TYR A 114 1.84 -21.58 -1.05
CA TYR A 114 1.91 -21.44 -2.49
C TYR A 114 3.33 -21.71 -3.00
N PRO A 115 3.49 -22.31 -4.19
CA PRO A 115 4.80 -22.49 -4.78
C PRO A 115 5.44 -21.11 -5.04
N PRO A 116 6.78 -21.00 -4.98
CA PRO A 116 7.47 -19.77 -5.34
C PRO A 116 7.30 -19.49 -6.85
N ASN A 117 7.40 -18.21 -7.25
CA ASN A 117 7.45 -17.88 -8.67
C ASN A 117 8.68 -18.56 -9.31
N PRO A 118 8.51 -19.41 -10.34
CA PRO A 118 9.61 -20.15 -10.96
C PRO A 118 10.58 -19.25 -11.73
N GLU A 119 10.21 -17.99 -11.99
CA GLU A 119 11.11 -16.98 -12.56
C GLU A 119 12.03 -16.36 -11.50
N GLY A 120 11.74 -16.59 -10.22
CA GLY A 120 12.53 -16.15 -9.07
C GLY A 120 13.61 -17.13 -8.61
N TYR A 121 14.22 -16.83 -7.45
CA TYR A 121 15.29 -17.57 -6.79
C TYR A 121 14.86 -18.06 -5.39
N GLY A 122 14.45 -19.32 -5.33
CA GLY A 122 14.30 -20.03 -4.04
C GLY A 122 12.95 -19.77 -3.37
N GLY A 123 12.95 -19.11 -2.21
CA GLY A 123 11.78 -19.02 -1.32
C GLY A 123 10.90 -17.78 -1.51
N GLY A 124 11.48 -16.70 -2.05
CA GLY A 124 10.80 -15.43 -2.29
C GLY A 124 11.78 -14.38 -2.80
N ASP A 125 11.30 -13.54 -3.71
CA ASP A 125 12.07 -12.60 -4.50
C ASP A 125 11.45 -11.21 -4.42
N LEU A 126 12.20 -10.21 -4.90
CA LEU A 126 11.73 -8.83 -5.02
C LEU A 126 11.32 -8.57 -6.47
N TRP A 127 10.14 -8.01 -6.63
CA TRP A 127 9.55 -7.67 -7.91
C TRP A 127 9.35 -6.17 -8.01
N VAL A 128 9.36 -5.67 -9.25
CA VAL A 128 9.00 -4.28 -9.56
C VAL A 128 7.96 -4.27 -10.67
N SER A 129 6.88 -3.54 -10.43
CA SER A 129 5.87 -3.20 -11.42
C SER A 129 5.96 -1.70 -11.72
N THR A 130 5.98 -1.36 -13.00
CA THR A 130 6.05 0.04 -13.45
C THR A 130 4.76 0.46 -14.15
N ARG A 131 4.29 1.69 -13.92
CA ARG A 131 3.21 2.32 -14.70
C ARG A 131 3.72 3.54 -15.47
N ALA A 132 3.08 3.87 -16.60
CA ALA A 132 3.54 4.97 -17.46
C ALA A 132 3.22 6.35 -16.87
N ALA A 133 2.14 6.44 -16.09
CA ALA A 133 1.71 7.63 -15.36
C ALA A 133 0.90 7.21 -14.12
N GLU A 134 0.70 8.16 -13.19
CA GLU A 134 -0.15 7.94 -12.00
C GLU A 134 -1.61 7.61 -12.32
N GLN A 135 -2.09 8.02 -13.50
CA GLN A 135 -3.44 7.81 -14.00
C GLN A 135 -3.40 7.03 -15.30
N ASP A 136 -3.46 5.71 -15.20
CA ASP A 136 -3.93 4.87 -16.29
C ASP A 136 -5.28 4.28 -15.84
N GLN A 137 -6.36 4.73 -16.52
CA GLN A 137 -7.81 4.44 -16.39
C GLN A 137 -8.63 5.42 -15.54
#